data_AF-A0A2H9U9R4-F1
#
_entry.id   AF-A0A2H9U9R4-F1
#
_cell.length_a   1.000
_cell.length_b   1.000
_cell.length_c   1.000
_cell.angle_alpha   90.00
_cell.angle_beta   90.00
_cell.angle_gamma   90.00
#
_symmetry.space_group_name_H-M   'P 1'
#
loop_
_entity.id
_entity.type
_entity.pdbx_description
1 polymer ?
#
loop_
_entity_poly.entity_id
_entity_poly.type
_entity_poly.pdbx_seq_one_letter_code
_entity_poly.pdbx_strand_id
1 'polypeptide(L)'
;MRGKFKSLTMVNWNGFFARTFDLDQLVTTLSGGNGAGKSTTMAAFIAALIPDQSLLHFRNTTEAGSSSASRDKGLYGKLQRGHCYSLLEVMNSREQRIWVGVHLEQVANRDSKVNITPFALVDVPEQLQPTDLLLEKLDDGKGRVRAFTDLKGAAAELGAMKVAKFNTVTDYHNFMFEFGITPKKLRDQKDRGKFYRLIEASLYGGISSSISRSLREYLLPENSGVRKAFADMEAAIYENRRTLEAIKETQGQRDLFKNLITETTHYVAADYVRNAAEKSRLSELALQARQALADKRRILAEEKQRAIYLADEVEQLTGRE
;
A
#
# COMPACT_ATOMS: atom_id res chain seq x y z
N MET A 1 32.80 -0.66 5.53
CA MET A 1 32.85 -1.92 6.31
C MET A 1 31.43 -2.36 6.64
N ARG A 2 31.10 -3.66 6.78
CA ARG A 2 29.77 -4.07 7.29
C ARG A 2 29.71 -3.79 8.80
N GLY A 3 28.54 -3.37 9.31
CA GLY A 3 28.35 -3.18 10.74
C GLY A 3 28.60 -4.49 11.51
N LYS A 4 29.20 -4.39 12.70
CA LYS A 4 29.57 -5.53 13.54
C LYS A 4 29.06 -5.33 14.96
N PHE A 5 28.47 -6.37 15.52
CA PHE A 5 28.23 -6.46 16.96
C PHE A 5 29.58 -6.71 17.66
N LYS A 6 29.93 -5.88 18.63
CA LYS A 6 31.20 -5.96 19.38
C LYS A 6 31.04 -6.79 20.66
N SER A 7 30.09 -6.39 21.51
CA SER A 7 29.93 -7.00 22.84
C SER A 7 28.46 -7.03 23.29
N LEU A 8 28.16 -7.94 24.22
CA LEU A 8 26.91 -8.01 24.98
C LEU A 8 27.24 -7.76 26.45
N THR A 9 26.65 -6.72 27.04
CA THR A 9 26.74 -6.46 28.48
C THR A 9 25.43 -6.84 29.17
N MET A 10 25.55 -7.65 30.21
CA MET A 10 24.45 -8.10 31.05
C MET A 10 24.64 -7.56 32.46
N VAL A 11 23.61 -6.93 33.02
CA VAL A 11 23.62 -6.41 34.39
C VAL A 11 22.40 -6.91 35.15
N ASN A 12 22.64 -7.43 36.36
CA ASN A 12 21.67 -7.96 37.29
C ASN A 12 20.84 -9.15 36.75
N TRP A 13 21.44 -9.98 35.90
CA TRP A 13 20.84 -11.24 35.48
C TRP A 13 21.15 -12.33 36.52
N ASN A 14 20.31 -13.36 36.57
CA ASN A 14 20.54 -14.47 37.47
C ASN A 14 21.85 -15.19 37.11
N GLY A 15 22.79 -15.25 38.06
CA GLY A 15 24.17 -15.73 37.84
C GLY A 15 25.15 -14.69 37.28
N PHE A 16 24.71 -13.47 36.96
CA PHE A 16 25.55 -12.40 36.39
C PHE A 16 25.19 -11.02 36.95
N PHE A 17 25.95 -10.55 37.95
CA PHE A 17 25.75 -9.20 38.49
C PHE A 17 26.09 -8.11 37.48
N ALA A 18 27.28 -8.18 36.87
CA ALA A 18 27.66 -7.34 35.74
C ALA A 18 28.72 -8.09 34.93
N ARG A 19 28.45 -8.34 33.65
CA ARG A 19 29.39 -9.03 32.78
C ARG A 19 29.26 -8.58 31.33
N THR A 20 30.39 -8.29 30.72
CA THR A 20 30.51 -8.02 29.29
C THR A 20 31.11 -9.23 28.60
N PHE A 21 30.51 -9.64 27.49
CA PHE A 21 30.98 -10.70 26.62
C PHE A 21 31.28 -10.13 25.25
N ASP A 22 32.51 -10.25 24.78
CA ASP A 22 32.81 -9.97 23.38
C ASP A 22 32.11 -11.01 22.50
N LEU A 23 31.53 -10.60 21.37
CA LEU A 23 30.74 -11.52 20.55
C LEU A 23 31.55 -12.70 20.01
N ASP A 24 32.83 -12.49 19.71
CA ASP A 24 33.74 -13.56 19.31
C ASP A 24 33.89 -14.62 20.42
N GLN A 25 33.86 -14.19 21.70
CA GLN A 25 33.86 -15.08 22.87
C GLN A 25 32.46 -15.60 23.23
N LEU A 26 31.39 -14.91 22.82
CA LEU A 26 30.01 -15.30 23.07
C LEU A 26 29.66 -16.60 22.32
N VAL A 27 30.16 -16.75 21.09
CA VAL A 27 30.06 -18.01 20.31
C VAL A 27 30.69 -19.18 21.06
N THR A 28 31.85 -18.96 21.71
CA THR A 28 32.53 -19.98 22.52
C THR A 28 31.81 -20.26 23.84
N THR A 29 31.25 -19.24 24.49
CA THR A 29 30.55 -19.37 25.78
C THR A 29 29.22 -20.12 25.63
N LEU A 30 28.52 -19.96 24.50
CA LEU A 30 27.33 -20.74 24.15
C LEU A 30 27.63 -22.23 23.89
N SER A 31 28.90 -22.62 23.76
CA SER A 31 29.35 -24.01 23.59
C SER A 31 29.73 -24.71 24.91
N GLY A 32 29.73 -24.01 26.05
CA GLY A 32 30.12 -24.57 27.36
C GLY A 32 29.19 -25.66 27.92
N GLY A 33 29.50 -26.23 29.10
CA GLY A 33 28.70 -27.27 29.77
C GLY A 33 27.28 -26.82 30.20
N ASN A 34 26.40 -27.77 30.53
CA ASN A 34 25.06 -27.47 31.05
C ASN A 34 25.13 -26.70 32.38
N GLY A 35 24.33 -25.65 32.55
CA GLY A 35 24.32 -24.82 33.77
C GLY A 35 25.26 -23.60 33.75
N ALA A 36 26.10 -23.43 32.73
CA ALA A 36 27.05 -22.30 32.62
C ALA A 36 26.41 -20.92 32.32
N GLY A 37 25.08 -20.79 32.37
CA GLY A 37 24.38 -19.55 32.04
C GLY A 37 24.11 -19.31 30.55
N LYS A 38 24.40 -20.29 29.67
CA LYS A 38 24.21 -20.20 28.20
C LYS A 38 22.82 -19.69 27.79
N SER A 39 21.77 -20.29 28.33
CA SER A 39 20.39 -19.91 28.02
C SER A 39 20.02 -18.54 28.57
N THR A 40 20.70 -18.07 29.61
CA THR A 40 20.54 -16.72 30.18
C THR A 40 21.26 -15.68 29.31
N THR A 41 22.47 -15.96 28.85
CA THR A 41 23.20 -15.11 27.89
C THR A 41 22.44 -14.98 26.57
N MET A 42 21.93 -16.10 26.05
CA MET A 42 21.07 -16.11 24.87
C MET A 42 19.79 -15.29 25.10
N ALA A 43 19.14 -15.44 26.27
CA ALA A 43 17.95 -14.68 26.58
C ALA A 43 18.21 -13.17 26.66
N ALA A 44 19.34 -12.77 27.23
CA ALA A 44 19.75 -11.37 27.28
C ALA A 44 20.02 -10.80 25.88
N PHE A 45 20.71 -11.56 25.02
CA PHE A 45 20.96 -11.17 23.64
C PHE A 45 19.65 -10.96 22.86
N ILE A 46 18.75 -11.96 22.90
CA ILE A 46 17.47 -11.88 22.18
C ILE A 46 16.58 -10.77 22.77
N ALA A 47 16.56 -10.60 24.09
CA ALA A 47 15.76 -9.53 24.72
C ALA A 47 16.21 -8.13 24.29
N ALA A 48 17.53 -7.89 24.16
CA ALA A 48 18.06 -6.62 23.65
C ALA A 48 17.77 -6.42 22.16
N LEU A 49 17.80 -7.50 21.38
CA LEU A 49 17.57 -7.43 19.94
C LEU A 49 16.08 -7.31 19.58
N ILE A 50 15.19 -7.99 20.30
CA ILE A 50 13.75 -8.08 20.06
C ILE A 50 13.00 -7.91 21.39
N PRO A 51 12.77 -6.66 21.85
CA PRO A 51 12.09 -6.37 23.12
C PRO A 51 10.56 -6.56 23.06
N ASP A 52 10.08 -7.70 22.53
CA ASP A 52 8.65 -7.99 22.38
C ASP A 52 8.23 -9.13 23.31
N GLN A 53 7.60 -8.79 24.43
CA GLN A 53 7.15 -9.78 25.42
C GLN A 53 6.16 -10.82 24.86
N SER A 54 5.48 -10.52 23.75
CA SER A 54 4.58 -11.49 23.10
C SER A 54 5.34 -12.64 22.41
N LEU A 55 6.59 -12.40 22.02
CA LEU A 55 7.42 -13.34 21.27
C LEU A 55 8.47 -14.04 22.14
N LEU A 56 9.01 -13.36 23.14
CA LEU A 56 10.04 -13.91 24.02
C LEU A 56 9.52 -15.12 24.79
N HIS A 57 9.95 -16.31 24.37
CA HIS A 57 9.64 -17.56 25.05
C HIS A 57 10.88 -18.46 25.07
N PHE A 58 11.55 -18.48 26.22
CA PHE A 58 12.80 -19.20 26.37
C PHE A 58 12.51 -20.63 26.83
N ARG A 59 12.54 -21.56 25.89
CA ARG A 59 12.40 -22.99 26.18
C ARG A 59 13.71 -23.59 26.65
N ASN A 60 13.61 -24.59 27.52
CA ASN A 60 14.73 -25.48 27.77
C ASN A 60 15.02 -26.28 26.50
N THR A 61 16.30 -26.56 26.25
CA THR A 61 16.77 -27.26 25.04
C THR A 61 16.12 -28.64 24.86
N THR A 62 15.70 -29.30 25.94
CA THR A 62 15.00 -30.59 25.92
C THR A 62 13.53 -30.50 25.52
N GLU A 63 12.95 -29.30 25.49
CA GLU A 63 11.54 -29.05 25.15
C GLU A 63 11.36 -28.36 23.79
N ALA A 64 12.41 -28.36 22.96
CA ALA A 64 12.40 -27.80 21.62
C ALA A 64 11.44 -28.60 20.70
N GLY A 65 10.14 -28.25 20.72
CA GLY A 65 9.10 -28.86 19.89
C GLY A 65 7.74 -29.03 20.57
N SER A 66 7.64 -28.85 21.89
CA SER A 66 6.36 -28.96 22.59
C SER A 66 5.44 -27.77 22.29
N SER A 67 4.17 -28.00 22.01
CA SER A 67 3.17 -26.94 21.77
C SER A 67 2.62 -26.33 23.07
N SER A 68 3.10 -26.79 24.24
CA SER A 68 2.71 -26.29 25.54
C SER A 68 3.25 -24.88 25.76
N ALA A 69 2.36 -23.89 25.74
CA ALA A 69 2.64 -22.56 26.26
C ALA A 69 2.80 -22.66 27.78
N SER A 70 4.04 -22.88 28.25
CA SER A 70 4.35 -22.78 29.68
C SER A 70 3.93 -21.40 30.19
N ARG A 71 3.27 -21.35 31.36
CA ARG A 71 2.79 -20.09 31.97
C ARG A 71 3.93 -19.13 32.30
N ASP A 72 5.13 -19.66 32.56
CA ASP A 72 6.34 -18.86 32.65
C ASP A 72 7.02 -18.79 31.28
N LYS A 73 7.13 -17.57 30.73
CA LYS A 73 7.85 -17.30 29.48
C LYS A 73 9.37 -17.50 29.63
N GLY A 74 9.84 -17.82 30.82
CA GLY A 74 11.22 -18.21 31.15
C GLY A 74 12.16 -17.01 31.34
N LEU A 75 11.68 -15.78 31.14
CA LEU A 75 12.47 -14.55 31.32
C LEU A 75 12.48 -14.08 32.78
N TYR A 76 11.37 -14.21 33.50
CA TYR A 76 11.24 -13.69 34.87
C TYR A 76 12.27 -14.31 35.82
N GLY A 77 12.38 -15.64 35.84
CA GLY A 77 13.36 -16.37 36.68
C GLY A 77 14.82 -16.21 36.26
N LYS A 78 15.09 -15.59 35.10
CA LYS A 78 16.45 -15.28 34.61
C LYS A 78 16.94 -13.92 35.08
N LEU A 79 16.10 -13.12 35.72
CA LEU A 79 16.43 -11.78 36.22
C LEU A 79 16.50 -11.80 37.75
N GLN A 80 17.31 -10.90 38.31
CA GLN A 80 17.27 -10.60 39.74
C GLN A 80 16.23 -9.51 40.04
N ARG A 81 15.93 -9.28 41.31
CA ARG A 81 15.04 -8.18 41.72
C ARG A 81 15.70 -6.82 41.46
N GLY A 82 14.88 -5.83 41.08
CA GLY A 82 15.33 -4.47 40.78
C GLY A 82 15.62 -4.23 39.30
N HIS A 83 16.45 -3.23 39.00
CA HIS A 83 16.82 -2.88 37.63
C HIS A 83 17.78 -3.91 37.04
N CYS A 84 17.46 -4.38 35.83
CA CYS A 84 18.31 -5.26 35.05
C CYS A 84 18.54 -4.64 33.68
N TYR A 85 19.67 -4.93 33.05
CA TYR A 85 19.98 -4.41 31.72
C TYR A 85 20.56 -5.48 30.81
N SER A 86 20.23 -5.40 29.54
CA SER A 86 20.95 -6.07 28.46
C SER A 86 21.29 -5.04 27.39
N LEU A 87 22.58 -4.90 27.09
CA LEU A 87 23.11 -3.90 26.18
C LEU A 87 23.97 -4.56 25.11
N LEU A 88 23.69 -4.25 23.85
CA LEU A 88 24.47 -4.65 22.70
C LEU A 88 25.29 -3.46 22.23
N GLU A 89 26.59 -3.66 22.13
CA GLU A 89 27.50 -2.72 21.51
C GLU A 89 27.63 -3.06 20.03
N VAL A 90 27.40 -2.06 19.17
CA VAL A 90 27.45 -2.21 17.72
C VAL A 90 28.31 -1.12 17.13
N MET A 91 29.17 -1.49 16.19
CA MET A 91 29.87 -0.58 15.31
C MET A 91 29.15 -0.59 13.96
N ASN A 92 28.55 0.51 13.55
CA ASN A 92 27.84 0.55 12.27
C ASN A 92 28.82 0.64 11.07
N SER A 93 28.28 0.64 9.85
CA SER A 93 29.09 0.75 8.63
C SER A 93 29.79 2.11 8.44
N ARG A 94 29.38 3.12 9.21
CA ARG A 94 29.95 4.47 9.25
C ARG A 94 30.95 4.66 10.40
N GLU A 95 31.36 3.55 11.04
CA GLU A 95 32.29 3.56 12.18
C GLU A 95 31.77 4.36 13.39
N GLN A 96 30.44 4.44 13.54
CA GLN A 96 29.81 5.00 14.73
C GLN A 96 29.57 3.89 15.75
N ARG A 97 30.02 4.14 16.99
CA ARG A 97 29.77 3.29 18.15
C ARG A 97 28.37 3.58 18.70
N ILE A 98 27.52 2.57 18.65
CA ILE A 98 26.11 2.67 19.06
C ILE A 98 25.86 1.58 20.09
N TRP A 99 25.19 1.96 21.18
CA TRP A 99 24.70 1.01 22.16
C TRP A 99 23.19 0.89 22.04
N VAL A 100 22.68 -0.31 21.91
CA VAL A 100 21.25 -0.59 21.88
C VAL A 100 20.93 -1.61 22.96
N GLY A 101 19.87 -1.38 23.72
CA GLY A 101 19.59 -2.26 24.84
C GLY A 101 18.22 -2.09 25.43
N VAL A 102 18.00 -2.84 26.49
CA VAL A 102 16.73 -2.91 27.20
C VAL A 102 16.98 -2.83 28.69
N HIS A 103 16.16 -2.01 29.34
CA HIS A 103 15.95 -2.06 30.77
C HIS A 103 14.86 -3.09 31.06
N LEU A 104 15.14 -4.04 31.95
CA LEU A 104 14.19 -5.03 32.40
C LEU A 104 13.94 -4.88 33.90
N GLU A 105 12.69 -5.03 34.31
CA GLU A 105 12.30 -4.98 35.72
C GLU A 105 11.18 -5.98 36.00
N GLN A 106 11.33 -6.75 37.07
CA GLN A 106 10.31 -7.66 37.55
C GLN A 106 9.14 -6.87 38.15
N VAL A 107 7.93 -7.07 37.63
CA VAL A 107 6.74 -6.43 38.17
C VAL A 107 6.24 -7.23 39.36
N ALA A 108 6.33 -6.65 40.55
CA ALA A 108 5.81 -7.28 41.76
C ALA A 108 4.30 -7.55 41.64
N ASN A 109 3.84 -8.67 42.21
CA ASN A 109 2.42 -9.04 42.33
C ASN A 109 1.64 -9.24 41.01
N ARG A 110 2.33 -9.50 39.89
CA ARG A 110 1.69 -9.94 38.63
C ARG A 110 2.41 -11.16 38.07
N ASP A 111 1.69 -12.27 37.88
CA ASP A 111 2.09 -13.54 37.26
C ASP A 111 3.37 -13.47 36.40
N SER A 112 4.53 -13.56 37.06
CA SER A 112 5.87 -13.55 36.45
C SER A 112 6.06 -12.52 35.33
N LYS A 113 5.48 -11.32 35.46
CA LYS A 113 5.53 -10.28 34.43
C LYS A 113 6.83 -9.48 34.52
N VAL A 114 7.45 -9.22 33.37
CA VAL A 114 8.64 -8.38 33.24
C VAL A 114 8.27 -7.15 32.41
N ASN A 115 8.61 -5.96 32.93
CA ASN A 115 8.57 -4.72 32.16
C ASN A 115 9.84 -4.60 31.32
N ILE A 116 9.72 -4.21 30.05
CA ILE A 116 10.84 -4.10 29.12
C ILE A 116 10.80 -2.71 28.49
N THR A 117 11.83 -1.90 28.75
CA THR A 117 11.95 -0.55 28.23
C THR A 117 13.16 -0.46 27.30
N PRO A 118 12.96 -0.41 25.97
CA PRO A 118 14.07 -0.28 25.03
C PRO A 118 14.66 1.13 25.02
N PHE A 119 15.98 1.20 24.84
CA PHE A 119 16.73 2.44 24.74
C PHE A 119 17.96 2.27 23.83
N ALA A 120 18.51 3.40 23.39
CA ALA A 120 19.75 3.43 22.62
C ALA A 120 20.60 4.66 22.97
N LEU A 121 21.90 4.54 22.76
CA LEU A 121 22.87 5.61 22.83
C LEU A 121 23.65 5.66 21.52
N VAL A 122 23.81 6.88 20.99
CA VAL A 122 24.53 7.12 19.72
C VAL A 122 25.79 7.93 20.02
N ASP A 123 26.82 7.72 19.20
CA ASP A 123 28.12 8.39 19.26
C ASP A 123 28.78 8.23 20.64
N VAL A 124 28.82 7.00 21.14
CA VAL A 124 29.40 6.70 22.46
C VAL A 124 30.93 6.75 22.37
N PRO A 125 31.64 7.48 23.26
CA PRO A 125 33.11 7.53 23.28
C PRO A 125 33.72 6.13 23.43
N GLU A 126 34.85 5.84 22.77
CA GLU A 126 35.48 4.51 22.79
C GLU A 126 35.99 4.09 24.18
N GLN A 127 36.39 5.06 25.01
CA GLN A 127 36.91 4.81 26.35
C GLN A 127 35.81 4.35 27.33
N LEU A 128 34.54 4.66 27.02
CA LEU A 128 33.44 4.37 27.91
C LEU A 128 33.09 2.88 27.90
N GLN A 129 33.09 2.24 29.06
CA GLN A 129 32.62 0.87 29.19
C GLN A 129 31.13 0.84 29.54
N PRO A 130 30.34 -0.11 28.99
CA PRO A 130 28.95 -0.29 29.35
C PRO A 130 28.70 -0.40 30.87
N THR A 131 29.61 -1.02 31.60
CA THR A 131 29.51 -1.18 33.06
C THR A 131 29.58 0.14 33.81
N ASP A 132 30.36 1.11 33.33
CA ASP A 132 30.49 2.43 33.97
C ASP A 132 29.21 3.27 33.83
N LEU A 133 28.45 3.03 32.75
CA LEU A 133 27.16 3.66 32.54
C LEU A 133 26.03 2.97 33.32
N LEU A 134 26.07 1.65 33.46
CA LEU A 134 24.97 0.87 34.06
C LEU A 134 25.11 0.68 35.57
N LEU A 135 26.31 0.83 36.11
CA LEU A 135 26.59 0.71 37.53
C LEU A 135 26.95 2.07 38.13
N GLU A 136 26.53 2.26 39.37
CA GLU A 136 26.93 3.35 40.23
C GLU A 136 27.91 2.80 41.28
N LYS A 137 29.03 3.51 41.48
CA LYS A 137 29.99 3.19 42.53
C LYS A 137 29.54 3.92 43.79
N LEU A 138 29.19 3.18 44.85
CA LEU A 138 28.97 3.79 46.17
C LEU A 138 30.30 3.98 46.89
N ASP A 139 30.32 4.94 47.83
CA ASP A 139 31.49 5.29 48.65
C ASP A 139 32.06 4.10 49.45
N ASP A 140 31.21 3.12 49.78
CA ASP A 140 31.58 1.87 50.48
C ASP A 140 32.29 0.83 49.58
N GLY A 141 32.64 1.19 48.34
CA GLY A 141 33.24 0.28 47.36
C GLY A 141 32.27 -0.78 46.79
N LYS A 142 31.00 -0.75 47.20
CA LYS A 142 29.93 -1.59 46.63
C LYS A 142 29.37 -0.93 45.37
N GLY A 143 29.15 -1.73 44.32
CA GLY A 143 28.46 -1.29 43.12
C GLY A 143 26.95 -1.48 43.25
N ARG A 144 26.16 -0.50 42.85
CA ARG A 144 24.70 -0.61 42.70
C ARG A 144 24.32 -0.47 41.24
N VAL A 145 23.26 -1.15 40.83
CA VAL A 145 22.71 -1.00 39.48
C VAL A 145 21.96 0.33 39.40
N ARG A 146 22.35 1.18 38.45
CA ARG A 146 21.77 2.52 38.24
C ARG A 146 20.31 2.41 37.78
N ALA A 147 19.44 3.26 38.32
CA ALA A 147 18.06 3.31 37.88
C ALA A 147 17.94 3.86 36.45
N PHE A 148 16.90 3.44 35.72
CA PHE A 148 16.74 3.85 34.31
C PHE A 148 16.51 5.37 34.16
N THR A 149 15.91 6.00 35.17
CA THR A 149 15.71 7.46 35.22
C THR A 149 17.02 8.23 35.21
N ASP A 150 18.05 7.69 35.86
CA ASP A 150 19.31 8.37 36.11
C ASP A 150 20.31 8.12 34.97
N LEU A 151 20.02 7.13 34.10
CA LEU A 151 20.83 6.77 32.94
C LEU A 151 21.05 7.97 32.00
N LYS A 152 20.04 8.82 31.82
CA LYS A 152 20.14 10.00 30.95
C LYS A 152 21.10 11.05 31.50
N GLY A 153 21.08 11.28 32.81
CA GLY A 153 22.00 12.21 33.48
C GLY A 153 23.43 11.69 33.42
N ALA A 154 23.63 10.43 33.81
CA ALA A 154 24.94 9.79 33.76
C ALA A 154 25.55 9.72 32.36
N ALA A 155 24.73 9.43 31.33
CA ALA A 155 25.20 9.45 29.95
C ALA A 155 25.69 10.84 29.52
N ALA A 156 25.01 11.90 29.94
CA ALA A 156 25.43 13.27 29.64
C ALA A 156 26.76 13.62 30.33
N GLU A 157 26.95 13.23 31.59
CA GLU A 157 28.21 13.42 32.33
C GLU A 157 29.38 12.65 31.71
N LEU A 158 29.11 11.45 31.18
CA LEU A 158 30.08 10.57 30.54
C LEU A 158 30.34 10.91 29.06
N GLY A 159 29.79 12.03 28.57
CA GLY A 159 30.03 12.53 27.21
C GLY A 159 29.27 11.80 26.10
N ALA A 160 28.30 10.95 26.43
CA ALA A 160 27.44 10.32 25.43
C ALA A 160 26.34 11.31 25.00
N MET A 161 26.31 11.66 23.71
CA MET A 161 25.54 12.82 23.25
C MET A 161 24.02 12.65 23.32
N LYS A 162 23.47 11.43 23.14
CA LYS A 162 22.01 11.23 23.06
C LYS A 162 21.58 9.86 23.59
N VAL A 163 20.83 9.85 24.71
CA VAL A 163 20.04 8.70 25.15
C VAL A 163 18.64 8.80 24.56
N ALA A 164 18.27 7.86 23.69
CA ALA A 164 16.94 7.71 23.14
C ALA A 164 16.19 6.62 23.89
N LYS A 165 15.10 6.98 24.58
CA LYS A 165 14.12 6.04 25.12
C LYS A 165 13.04 5.81 24.07
N PHE A 166 12.66 4.56 23.84
CA PHE A 166 11.59 4.23 22.89
C PHE A 166 10.34 3.78 23.66
N ASN A 167 9.20 4.39 23.31
CA ASN A 167 7.90 4.01 23.89
C ASN A 167 7.28 2.81 23.18
N THR A 168 7.64 2.58 21.91
CA THR A 168 7.16 1.45 21.12
C THR A 168 8.32 0.60 20.61
N VAL A 169 8.06 -0.70 20.51
CA VAL A 169 9.01 -1.66 19.93
C VAL A 169 9.24 -1.38 18.44
N THR A 170 8.25 -0.82 17.74
CA THR A 170 8.37 -0.45 16.33
C THR A 170 9.37 0.70 16.14
N ASP A 171 9.31 1.74 16.97
CA ASP A 171 10.26 2.86 16.90
C ASP A 171 11.69 2.42 17.18
N TYR A 172 11.87 1.53 18.16
CA TYR A 172 13.16 0.93 18.46
C TYR A 172 13.75 0.17 17.26
N HIS A 173 12.96 -0.68 16.60
CA HIS A 173 13.45 -1.40 15.42
C HIS A 173 13.64 -0.52 14.19
N ASN A 174 12.85 0.55 14.04
CA ASN A 174 13.06 1.56 12.99
C ASN A 174 14.42 2.24 13.19
N PHE A 175 14.73 2.67 14.41
CA PHE A 175 16.03 3.21 14.77
C PHE A 175 17.16 2.21 14.47
N MET A 176 17.03 0.96 14.91
CA MET A 176 18.04 -0.07 14.62
C MET A 176 18.25 -0.29 13.12
N PHE A 177 17.18 -0.20 12.31
CA PHE A 177 17.28 -0.33 10.85
C PHE A 177 17.96 0.88 10.20
N GLU A 178 17.63 2.10 10.63
CA GLU A 178 18.23 3.34 10.11
C GLU A 178 19.73 3.42 10.39
N PHE A 179 20.17 2.92 11.55
CA PHE A 179 21.58 2.82 11.92
C PHE A 179 22.28 1.56 11.40
N GLY A 180 21.59 0.71 10.62
CA GLY A 180 22.17 -0.45 9.95
C GLY A 180 22.50 -1.63 10.89
N ILE A 181 21.81 -1.73 12.03
CA ILE A 181 21.95 -2.81 13.02
C ILE A 181 21.09 -4.02 12.62
N THR A 182 19.84 -3.79 12.19
CA THR A 182 18.96 -4.86 11.69
C THR A 182 19.00 -4.95 10.17
N PRO A 183 18.95 -6.17 9.59
CA PRO A 183 19.03 -6.35 8.13
C PRO A 183 17.71 -6.03 7.41
N LYS A 184 16.59 -5.99 8.13
CA LYS A 184 15.24 -5.76 7.58
C LYS A 184 14.45 -4.84 8.51
N LYS A 185 13.62 -3.98 7.91
CA LYS A 185 12.67 -3.14 8.65
C LYS A 185 11.55 -4.00 9.24
N LEU A 186 11.39 -3.96 10.56
CA LEU A 186 10.41 -4.75 11.30
C LEU A 186 9.19 -3.90 11.64
N ARG A 187 8.25 -3.79 10.70
CA ARG A 187 7.10 -2.87 10.81
C ARG A 187 6.05 -3.39 11.79
N ASP A 188 5.70 -4.66 11.62
CA ASP A 188 4.58 -5.29 12.32
C ASP A 188 5.03 -6.48 13.18
N GLN A 189 4.15 -6.95 14.05
CA GLN A 189 4.39 -8.11 14.89
C GLN A 189 4.69 -9.37 14.07
N LYS A 190 4.11 -9.50 12.86
CA LYS A 190 4.40 -10.63 11.95
C LYS A 190 5.86 -10.62 11.49
N ASP A 191 6.40 -9.46 11.13
CA ASP A 191 7.82 -9.33 10.75
C ASP A 191 8.73 -9.63 11.93
N ARG A 192 8.41 -9.10 13.12
CA ARG A 192 9.16 -9.40 14.35
C ARG A 192 9.13 -10.88 14.70
N GLY A 193 7.98 -11.54 14.55
CA GLY A 193 7.84 -12.98 14.77
C GLY A 193 8.67 -13.82 13.81
N LYS A 194 8.73 -13.43 12.52
CA LYS A 194 9.63 -14.06 11.53
C LYS A 194 11.09 -13.88 11.93
N PHE A 195 11.48 -12.66 12.29
CA PHE A 195 12.85 -12.37 12.71
C PHE A 195 13.24 -13.14 13.98
N TYR A 196 12.37 -13.15 14.99
CA TYR A 196 12.56 -13.93 16.22
C TYR A 196 12.78 -15.41 15.92
N ARG A 197 11.91 -16.05 15.12
CA ARG A 197 12.03 -17.48 14.78
C ARG A 197 13.33 -17.80 14.05
N LEU A 198 13.81 -16.89 13.20
CA LEU A 198 15.08 -17.05 12.50
C LEU A 198 16.24 -17.05 13.49
N ILE A 199 16.28 -16.06 14.40
CA ILE A 199 17.31 -15.95 15.44
C ILE A 199 17.24 -17.15 16.39
N GLU A 200 16.04 -17.55 16.81
CA GLU A 200 15.79 -18.73 17.65
C GLU A 200 16.33 -19.99 16.98
N ALA A 201 15.99 -20.25 15.71
CA ALA A 201 16.48 -21.43 14.98
C ALA A 201 18.00 -21.45 14.86
N SER A 202 18.63 -20.29 14.64
CA SER A 202 20.09 -20.17 14.58
C SER A 202 20.77 -20.43 15.92
N LEU A 203 20.16 -20.02 17.03
CA LEU A 203 20.74 -20.14 18.37
C LEU A 203 20.51 -21.50 19.03
N TYR A 204 19.34 -22.12 18.82
CA TYR A 204 19.06 -23.46 19.32
C TYR A 204 19.65 -24.58 18.44
N GLY A 205 19.95 -24.27 17.18
CA GLY A 205 20.48 -25.23 16.21
C GLY A 205 19.40 -26.14 15.63
N GLY A 206 19.57 -26.49 14.35
CA GLY A 206 18.65 -27.36 13.60
C GLY A 206 17.75 -26.62 12.61
N ILE A 207 17.15 -27.40 11.70
CA ILE A 207 16.21 -26.87 10.70
C ILE A 207 14.87 -26.66 11.38
N SER A 208 14.50 -25.39 11.63
CA SER A 208 13.18 -25.07 12.16
C SER A 208 12.09 -25.51 11.18
N SER A 209 11.25 -26.48 11.59
CA SER A 209 10.12 -26.97 10.80
C SER A 209 9.14 -25.86 10.41
N SER A 210 9.01 -24.83 11.25
CA SER A 210 8.20 -23.63 10.98
C SER A 210 8.79 -22.74 9.88
N ILE A 211 10.12 -22.66 9.77
CA ILE A 211 10.80 -21.94 8.68
C ILE A 211 10.67 -22.75 7.41
N SER A 212 10.91 -24.07 7.44
CA SER A 212 10.79 -24.95 6.27
C SER A 212 9.40 -24.93 5.65
N ARG A 213 8.34 -24.94 6.46
CA ARG A 213 6.94 -24.88 5.97
C ARG A 213 6.62 -23.53 5.29
N SER A 214 7.29 -22.46 5.67
CA SER A 214 7.03 -21.09 5.19
C SER A 214 8.24 -20.45 4.51
N LEU A 215 9.17 -21.23 3.94
CA LEU A 215 10.41 -20.75 3.29
C LEU A 215 10.16 -19.64 2.28
N ARG A 216 9.09 -19.76 1.50
CA ARG A 216 8.61 -18.74 0.55
C ARG A 216 8.50 -17.36 1.19
N GLU A 217 7.98 -17.29 2.41
CA GLU A 217 7.74 -16.03 3.12
C GLU A 217 8.98 -15.38 3.72
N TYR A 218 10.09 -16.11 3.82
CA TYR A 218 11.38 -15.60 4.28
C TYR A 218 12.29 -15.20 3.11
N LEU A 219 12.16 -15.90 1.98
CA LEU A 219 13.05 -15.75 0.83
C LEU A 219 12.49 -14.84 -0.27
N LEU A 220 11.17 -14.88 -0.52
CA LEU A 220 10.57 -14.08 -1.58
C LEU A 220 10.06 -12.74 -1.03
N PRO A 221 10.60 -11.60 -1.49
CA PRO A 221 10.08 -10.30 -1.12
C PRO A 221 8.67 -10.11 -1.72
N GLU A 222 7.73 -9.63 -0.90
CA GLU A 222 6.42 -9.22 -1.39
C GLU A 222 6.56 -7.87 -2.11
N ASN A 223 6.52 -7.91 -3.44
CA ASN A 223 6.59 -6.70 -4.27
C ASN A 223 5.23 -5.98 -4.28
N SER A 224 5.02 -5.08 -3.32
CA SER A 224 3.82 -4.23 -3.26
C SER A 224 3.61 -3.39 -4.53
N GLY A 225 4.69 -3.05 -5.24
CA GLY A 225 4.63 -2.37 -6.54
C GLY A 225 3.88 -3.15 -7.61
N VAL A 226 3.94 -4.49 -7.58
CA VAL A 226 3.19 -5.32 -8.53
C VAL A 226 1.69 -5.18 -8.29
N ARG A 227 1.25 -5.26 -7.03
CA ARG A 227 -0.17 -5.12 -6.68
C ARG A 227 -0.72 -3.76 -7.08
N LYS A 228 0.06 -2.69 -6.85
CA LYS A 228 -0.32 -1.33 -7.27
C LYS A 228 -0.40 -1.21 -8.80
N ALA A 229 0.59 -1.73 -9.52
CA ALA A 229 0.60 -1.69 -10.98
C ALA A 229 -0.59 -2.44 -11.60
N PHE A 230 -1.02 -3.56 -11.02
CA PHE A 230 -2.23 -4.26 -11.45
C PHE A 230 -3.50 -3.43 -11.22
N ALA A 231 -3.63 -2.78 -10.06
CA ALA A 231 -4.78 -1.91 -9.78
C ALA A 231 -4.83 -0.69 -10.72
N ASP A 232 -3.68 -0.06 -10.96
CA ASP A 232 -3.56 1.08 -11.89
C ASP A 232 -3.88 0.64 -13.33
N MET A 233 -3.44 -0.55 -13.74
CA MET A 233 -3.75 -1.12 -15.05
C MET A 233 -5.24 -1.47 -15.19
N GLU A 234 -5.86 -2.04 -14.17
CA GLU A 234 -7.28 -2.36 -14.17
C GLU A 234 -8.15 -1.10 -14.33
N ALA A 235 -7.80 -0.02 -13.63
CA ALA A 235 -8.45 1.28 -13.78
C ALA A 235 -8.31 1.82 -15.22
N ALA A 236 -7.10 1.76 -15.79
CA ALA A 236 -6.85 2.20 -17.17
C ALA A 236 -7.62 1.36 -18.21
N ILE A 237 -7.75 0.05 -18.01
CA ILE A 237 -8.54 -0.83 -18.89
C ILE A 237 -10.03 -0.47 -18.82
N TYR A 238 -10.55 -0.21 -17.62
CA TYR A 238 -11.93 0.20 -17.42
C TYR A 238 -12.25 1.52 -18.13
N GLU A 239 -11.38 2.53 -17.98
CA GLU A 239 -11.52 3.82 -18.67
C GLU A 239 -11.45 3.67 -20.19
N ASN A 240 -10.52 2.88 -20.70
CA ASN A 240 -10.43 2.60 -22.14
C ASN A 240 -11.70 1.93 -22.67
N ARG A 241 -12.26 0.98 -21.93
CA ARG A 241 -13.52 0.32 -22.31
C ARG A 241 -14.67 1.32 -22.36
N ARG A 242 -14.80 2.20 -21.36
CA ARG A 242 -15.83 3.25 -21.34
C ARG A 242 -15.67 4.22 -22.52
N THR A 243 -14.43 4.58 -22.85
CA THR A 243 -14.13 5.45 -23.99
C THR A 243 -14.47 4.78 -25.31
N LEU A 244 -14.16 3.48 -25.46
CA LEU A 244 -14.54 2.69 -26.64
C LEU A 244 -16.06 2.59 -26.81
N GLU A 245 -16.81 2.41 -25.72
CA GLU A 245 -18.27 2.39 -25.74
C GLU A 245 -18.84 3.76 -26.16
N ALA A 246 -18.32 4.85 -25.62
CA ALA A 246 -18.71 6.21 -26.02
C ALA A 246 -18.38 6.52 -27.50
N ILE A 247 -17.23 6.05 -28.01
CA ILE A 247 -16.87 6.18 -29.43
C ILE A 247 -17.87 5.41 -30.30
N LYS A 248 -18.23 4.17 -29.93
CA LYS A 248 -19.21 3.37 -30.66
C LYS A 248 -20.58 4.05 -30.71
N GLU A 249 -21.03 4.60 -29.59
CA GLU A 249 -22.29 5.35 -29.54
C GLU A 249 -22.26 6.58 -30.44
N THR A 250 -21.17 7.36 -30.38
CA THR A 250 -20.98 8.54 -31.22
C THR A 250 -20.93 8.18 -32.72
N GLN A 251 -20.28 7.05 -33.07
CA GLN A 251 -20.28 6.54 -34.44
C GLN A 251 -21.68 6.13 -34.90
N GLY A 252 -22.45 5.43 -34.06
CA GLY A 252 -23.84 5.08 -34.34
C GLY A 252 -24.72 6.30 -34.58
N GLN A 253 -24.60 7.34 -33.74
CA GLN A 253 -25.30 8.61 -33.93
C GLN A 253 -24.91 9.28 -35.25
N ARG A 254 -23.61 9.33 -35.58
CA ARG A 254 -23.13 9.92 -36.83
C ARG A 254 -23.70 9.22 -38.06
N ASP A 255 -23.75 7.90 -38.05
CA ASP A 255 -24.26 7.12 -39.18
C ASP A 255 -25.79 7.28 -39.32
N LEU A 256 -26.52 7.38 -38.20
CA LEU A 256 -27.94 7.76 -38.20
C LEU A 256 -28.16 9.14 -38.85
N PHE A 257 -27.37 10.15 -38.47
CA PHE A 257 -27.44 11.48 -39.06
C PHE A 257 -27.17 11.46 -40.57
N LYS A 258 -26.17 10.71 -41.02
CA LYS A 258 -25.87 10.55 -42.46
C LYS A 258 -27.05 9.94 -43.23
N ASN A 259 -27.68 8.91 -42.67
CA ASN A 259 -28.85 8.28 -43.29
C ASN A 259 -30.02 9.25 -43.34
N LEU A 260 -30.29 9.99 -42.25
CA LEU A 260 -31.36 10.97 -42.20
C LEU A 260 -31.17 12.08 -43.24
N ILE A 261 -29.96 12.61 -43.39
CA ILE A 261 -29.65 13.62 -44.41
C ILE A 261 -29.91 13.07 -45.81
N THR A 262 -29.48 11.83 -46.08
CA THR A 262 -29.69 11.16 -47.37
C THR A 262 -31.19 11.01 -47.67
N GLU A 263 -31.97 10.43 -46.76
CA GLU A 263 -33.42 10.22 -46.92
C GLU A 263 -34.18 11.54 -47.05
N THR A 264 -33.82 12.56 -46.26
CA THR A 264 -34.45 13.89 -46.36
C THR A 264 -34.17 14.52 -47.72
N THR A 265 -32.95 14.34 -48.25
CA THR A 265 -32.58 14.84 -49.58
C THR A 265 -33.40 14.12 -50.67
N HIS A 266 -33.57 12.80 -50.57
CA HIS A 266 -34.42 12.03 -51.48
C HIS A 266 -35.89 12.47 -51.41
N TYR A 267 -36.41 12.70 -50.21
CA TYR A 267 -37.78 13.17 -50.00
C TYR A 267 -38.01 14.54 -50.64
N VAL A 268 -37.12 15.50 -50.39
CA VAL A 268 -37.21 16.86 -50.98
C VAL A 268 -37.11 16.81 -52.50
N ALA A 269 -36.21 15.98 -53.05
CA ALA A 269 -36.11 15.79 -54.49
C ALA A 269 -37.39 15.19 -55.09
N ALA A 270 -37.98 14.18 -54.43
CA ALA A 270 -39.23 13.57 -54.86
C ALA A 270 -40.41 14.56 -54.81
N ASP A 271 -40.51 15.36 -53.75
CA ASP A 271 -41.54 16.38 -53.63
C ASP A 271 -41.39 17.48 -54.69
N TYR A 272 -40.16 17.91 -54.97
CA TYR A 272 -39.86 18.87 -56.04
C TYR A 272 -40.33 18.34 -57.41
N VAL A 273 -40.00 17.09 -57.76
CA VAL A 273 -40.43 16.47 -59.02
C VAL A 273 -41.95 16.35 -59.09
N ARG A 274 -42.59 15.94 -57.99
CA ARG A 274 -44.05 15.85 -57.90
C ARG A 274 -44.71 17.21 -58.11
N ASN A 275 -44.24 18.25 -57.45
CA ASN A 275 -44.78 19.61 -57.58
C ASN A 275 -44.56 20.17 -58.98
N ALA A 276 -43.40 19.90 -59.59
CA ALA A 276 -43.14 20.28 -60.98
C ALA A 276 -44.09 19.57 -61.97
N ALA A 277 -44.32 18.26 -61.78
CA ALA A 277 -45.25 17.48 -62.60
C ALA A 277 -46.70 17.97 -62.43
N GLU A 278 -47.13 18.24 -61.19
CA GLU A 278 -48.47 18.76 -60.91
C GLU A 278 -48.67 20.15 -61.51
N LYS A 279 -47.67 21.03 -61.42
CA LYS A 279 -47.68 22.34 -62.07
C LYS A 279 -47.80 22.22 -63.59
N SER A 280 -47.06 21.29 -64.20
CA SER A 280 -47.15 21.02 -65.64
C SER A 280 -48.54 20.53 -66.02
N ARG A 281 -49.10 19.58 -65.27
CA ARG A 281 -50.44 19.02 -65.47
C ARG A 281 -51.53 20.10 -65.38
N LEU A 282 -51.48 20.94 -64.34
CA LEU A 282 -52.41 22.05 -64.17
C LEU A 282 -52.28 23.09 -65.28
N SER A 283 -51.06 23.40 -65.71
CA SER A 283 -50.80 24.30 -66.83
C SER A 283 -51.39 23.76 -68.14
N GLU A 284 -51.23 22.46 -68.41
CA GLU A 284 -51.77 21.81 -69.60
C GLU A 284 -53.31 21.81 -69.59
N LEU A 285 -53.93 21.46 -68.45
CA LEU A 285 -55.38 21.55 -68.27
C LEU A 285 -55.92 22.97 -68.49
N ALA A 286 -55.23 23.99 -67.96
CA ALA A 286 -55.61 25.38 -68.17
C ALA A 286 -55.52 25.79 -69.66
N LEU A 287 -54.51 25.30 -70.37
CA LEU A 287 -54.29 25.58 -71.79
C LEU A 287 -55.37 24.91 -72.66
N GLN A 288 -55.71 23.65 -72.36
CA GLN A 288 -56.82 22.91 -72.99
C GLN A 288 -58.18 23.61 -72.75
N ALA A 289 -58.45 24.02 -71.50
CA ALA A 289 -59.67 24.75 -71.17
C ALA A 289 -59.76 26.09 -71.93
N ARG A 290 -58.62 26.79 -72.10
CA ARG A 290 -58.54 28.04 -72.86
C ARG A 290 -58.78 27.82 -74.36
N GLN A 291 -58.25 26.75 -74.93
CA GLN A 291 -58.52 26.35 -76.32
C GLN A 291 -60.01 26.04 -76.53
N ALA A 292 -60.60 25.20 -75.67
CA ALA A 292 -62.03 24.87 -75.76
C ALA A 292 -62.93 26.11 -75.62
N LEU A 293 -62.55 27.08 -74.78
CA LEU A 293 -63.27 28.36 -74.66
C LEU A 293 -63.15 29.20 -75.94
N ALA A 294 -61.96 29.25 -76.55
CA ALA A 294 -61.73 29.97 -77.80
C ALA A 294 -62.57 29.36 -78.95
N ASP A 295 -62.60 28.04 -79.06
CA ASP A 295 -63.40 27.33 -80.06
C ASP A 295 -64.90 27.60 -79.88
N LYS A 296 -65.41 27.50 -78.64
CA LYS A 296 -66.81 27.84 -78.34
C LYS A 296 -67.13 29.30 -78.67
N ARG A 297 -66.22 30.23 -78.41
CA ARG A 297 -66.39 31.65 -78.79
C ARG A 297 -66.42 31.84 -80.30
N ARG A 298 -65.59 31.09 -81.06
CA ARG A 298 -65.59 31.12 -82.52
C ARG A 298 -66.93 30.64 -83.08
N ILE A 299 -67.41 29.47 -82.61
CA ILE A 299 -68.71 28.92 -83.03
C ILE A 299 -69.84 29.89 -82.71
N LEU A 300 -69.85 30.49 -81.51
CA LEU A 300 -70.86 31.48 -81.14
C LEU A 300 -70.82 32.73 -82.04
N ALA A 301 -69.64 33.18 -82.47
CA ALA A 301 -69.52 34.29 -83.40
C ALA A 301 -70.04 33.94 -84.80
N GLU A 302 -69.73 32.73 -85.30
CA GLU A 302 -70.24 32.20 -86.56
C GLU A 302 -71.78 32.09 -86.54
N GLU A 303 -72.35 31.54 -85.48
CA GLU A 303 -73.81 31.42 -85.29
C GLU A 303 -74.48 32.79 -85.16
N LYS A 304 -73.87 33.75 -84.46
CA LYS A 304 -74.37 35.14 -84.45
C LYS A 304 -74.39 35.75 -85.84
N GLN A 305 -73.35 35.52 -86.63
CA GLN A 305 -73.27 36.06 -87.99
C GLN A 305 -74.29 35.39 -88.93
N ARG A 306 -74.52 34.09 -88.79
CA ARG A 306 -75.62 33.38 -89.47
C ARG A 306 -76.99 33.92 -89.07
N ALA A 307 -77.23 34.16 -87.79
CA ALA A 307 -78.49 34.72 -87.31
C ALA A 307 -78.75 36.13 -87.86
N ILE A 308 -77.71 36.98 -87.96
CA ILE A 308 -77.80 38.29 -88.60
C ILE A 308 -78.16 38.16 -90.09
N TYR A 309 -77.50 37.25 -90.81
CA TYR A 309 -77.79 37.00 -92.23
C TYR A 309 -79.22 36.50 -92.45
N LEU A 310 -79.68 35.54 -91.65
CA LEU A 310 -81.06 35.03 -91.73
C LEU A 310 -82.10 36.10 -91.38
N ALA A 311 -81.80 36.98 -90.42
CA ALA A 311 -82.68 38.10 -90.09
C ALA A 311 -82.80 39.09 -91.27
N ASP A 312 -81.69 39.41 -91.93
CA ASP A 312 -81.66 40.26 -93.15
C ASP A 312 -82.41 39.60 -94.32
N GLU A 313 -82.29 38.28 -94.50
CA GLU A 313 -83.02 37.53 -95.53
C GLU A 313 -84.55 37.51 -95.28
N VAL A 314 -84.97 37.39 -94.02
CA VAL A 314 -86.38 37.52 -93.62
C VAL A 314 -86.91 38.94 -93.85
N GLU A 315 -86.10 39.96 -93.57
CA GLU A 315 -86.45 41.37 -93.83
C GLU A 315 -86.61 41.64 -95.34
N GLN A 316 -85.75 41.06 -96.18
CA GLN A 316 -85.86 41.16 -97.64
C GLN A 316 -87.06 40.41 -98.23
N LEU A 317 -87.46 39.29 -97.63
CA LEU A 317 -88.65 38.53 -98.04
C LEU A 317 -89.95 39.23 -97.63
N THR A 318 -89.99 39.84 -96.44
CA THR A 318 -91.16 40.61 -95.97
C THR A 318 -91.32 41.95 -96.68
N GLY A 319 -90.24 42.56 -97.18
CA GLY A 319 -90.31 43.74 -98.05
C GLY A 319 -90.70 43.48 -99.51
N ARG A 320 -90.90 42.20 -99.89
CA ARG A 320 -91.31 41.76 -101.24
C ARG A 320 -92.81 41.38 -101.34
N GLU A 321 -93.54 41.40 -100.23
CA GLU A 321 -95.01 41.36 -100.17
C GLU A 321 -95.60 42.78 -100.23
#